data_AF-U9SVG0-F1
#
_entry.id   AF-U9SVG0-F1
#
_cell.length_a   1.000
_cell.length_b   1.000
_cell.length_c   1.000
_cell.angle_alpha   90.00
_cell.angle_beta   90.00
_cell.angle_gamma   90.00
#
_symmetry.space_group_name_H-M   'P 1'
#
loop_
_entity.id
_entity.type
_entity.pdbx_description
1 polymer ?
#
loop_
_entity_poly.entity_id
_entity_poly.type
_entity_poly.pdbx_seq_one_letter_code
_entity_poly.pdbx_strand_id
1 'polypeptide(L)'
;MLHIFDLCSTIFGITNLTLMFFVFDDEWIILLTSVTTLILWIEMLLWLRLFSGIAINIYIFGSILKIIIPFFAFMIVLTVGFGHSMFILFGYPSLVNLHPSVSTYTLNNGSENFTLTETEPDNPFDTPVDAILSAYYWNTLNFGNYDYWPLKLLAFLANIILVLVLLNMIIALMNDAFNKAKEDGRHGLSIFRSELIYDYEKLYSADSHKPLQTSKYICFRRDSNLMKEWLSKSEEIRKNKLYSWFNESLSSK
;
A
#
# COMPACT_ATOMS: atom_id res chain seq x y z
N MET A 1 2.99 12.33 4.53
CA MET A 1 3.56 11.02 4.10
C MET A 1 5.04 11.18 3.80
N LEU A 2 5.47 12.00 2.84
CA LEU A 2 6.89 12.20 2.52
C LEU A 2 7.72 12.67 3.73
N HIS A 3 7.36 13.78 4.38
CA HIS A 3 8.07 14.28 5.56
C HIS A 3 8.18 13.28 6.73
N ILE A 4 7.27 12.30 6.81
CA ILE A 4 7.34 11.25 7.83
C ILE A 4 8.39 10.21 7.43
N PHE A 5 8.43 9.81 6.15
CA PHE A 5 9.44 8.88 5.64
C PHE A 5 10.85 9.48 5.71
N ASP A 6 11.03 10.75 5.32
CA ASP A 6 12.33 11.42 5.37
C ASP A 6 12.85 11.52 6.82
N LEU A 7 11.95 11.85 7.76
CA LEU A 7 12.27 11.89 9.19
C LEU A 7 12.64 10.51 9.71
N CYS A 8 11.85 9.48 9.39
CA CYS A 8 12.14 8.11 9.81
C CYS A 8 13.50 7.64 9.26
N SER A 9 13.74 7.81 7.96
CA SER A 9 14.99 7.44 7.30
C SER A 9 16.21 8.08 7.97
N THR A 10 16.12 9.39 8.25
CA THR A 10 17.20 10.14 8.92
C THR A 10 17.42 9.65 10.36
N ILE A 11 16.35 9.43 11.14
CA ILE A 11 16.44 8.93 12.52
C ILE A 11 17.04 7.52 12.55
N PHE A 12 16.56 6.60 11.70
CA PHE A 12 17.05 5.23 11.64
C PHE A 12 18.51 5.16 11.18
N GLY A 13 18.90 5.98 10.19
CA GLY A 13 20.28 6.09 9.74
C GLY A 13 21.24 6.58 10.84
N ILE A 14 20.86 7.64 11.56
CA ILE A 14 21.66 8.18 12.68
C ILE A 14 21.74 7.16 13.82
N THR A 15 20.63 6.49 14.14
CA THR A 15 20.58 5.47 15.19
C THR A 15 21.51 4.31 14.86
N ASN A 16 21.48 3.83 13.62
CA ASN A 16 22.32 2.72 13.18
C ASN A 16 23.82 3.07 13.20
N LEU A 17 24.17 4.28 12.73
CA LEU A 17 25.54 4.80 12.82
C LEU A 17 25.99 4.93 14.27
N THR A 18 25.12 5.40 15.16
CA THR A 18 25.40 5.50 16.60
C THR A 18 25.66 4.11 17.21
N LEU A 19 24.80 3.12 16.94
CA LEU A 19 24.97 1.76 17.47
C LEU A 19 26.26 1.10 16.98
N MET A 20 26.68 1.35 15.73
CA MET A 20 27.95 0.85 15.18
C MET A 20 29.16 1.42 15.93
N PHE A 21 29.11 2.68 16.39
CA PHE A 21 30.19 3.31 17.15
C PHE A 21 30.25 2.86 18.62
N PHE A 22 29.11 2.45 19.21
CA PHE A 22 29.02 2.08 20.64
C PHE A 22 29.14 0.57 20.90
N VAL A 23 29.43 -0.27 19.88
CA VAL A 23 29.64 -1.72 19.99
C VAL A 23 28.49 -2.41 20.76
N PHE A 24 27.27 -2.22 20.27
CA PHE A 24 26.12 -3.01 20.70
C PHE A 24 26.18 -4.43 20.10
N ASP A 25 25.35 -5.33 20.63
CA ASP A 25 25.21 -6.71 20.16
C ASP A 25 25.00 -6.81 18.64
N ASP A 26 25.79 -7.67 17.99
CA ASP A 26 25.88 -7.82 16.53
C ASP A 26 24.51 -8.14 15.91
N GLU A 27 23.66 -8.90 16.60
CA GLU A 27 22.33 -9.28 16.12
C GLU A 27 21.42 -8.05 15.92
N TRP A 28 21.38 -7.15 16.90
CA TRP A 28 20.55 -5.93 16.85
C TRP A 28 21.04 -4.94 15.80
N ILE A 29 22.36 -4.86 15.60
CA ILE A 29 22.95 -4.03 14.55
C ILE A 29 22.53 -4.56 13.17
N ILE A 30 22.61 -5.87 12.94
CA ILE A 30 22.19 -6.50 11.67
C ILE A 30 20.70 -6.26 11.43
N LEU A 31 19.85 -6.48 12.43
CA LEU A 31 18.40 -6.27 12.33
C LEU A 31 18.06 -4.82 12.00
N LEU A 32 18.64 -3.85 12.72
CA LEU A 32 18.38 -2.44 12.47
C LEU A 32 18.92 -1.98 11.11
N THR A 33 20.09 -2.47 10.70
CA THR A 33 20.68 -2.18 9.39
C THR A 33 19.80 -2.70 8.25
N SER A 34 19.25 -3.90 8.41
CA SER A 34 18.30 -4.50 7.45
C SER A 34 17.05 -3.63 7.29
N VAL A 35 16.43 -3.22 8.42
CA VAL A 35 15.25 -2.34 8.41
C VAL A 35 15.56 -0.99 7.79
N THR A 36 16.70 -0.38 8.15
CA THR A 36 17.13 0.92 7.64
C THR A 36 17.34 0.86 6.12
N THR A 37 17.97 -0.21 5.63
CA THR A 37 18.21 -0.41 4.20
C THR A 37 16.89 -0.53 3.44
N LEU A 38 15.89 -1.25 3.98
CA LEU A 38 14.55 -1.32 3.38
C LEU A 38 13.88 0.06 3.31
N ILE A 39 13.96 0.85 4.38
CA ILE A 39 13.39 2.21 4.42
C ILE A 39 14.03 3.10 3.34
N LEU A 40 15.36 3.04 3.19
CA LEU A 40 16.09 3.79 2.16
C LEU A 40 15.68 3.39 0.74
N TRP A 41 15.44 2.11 0.47
CA TRP A 41 14.91 1.66 -0.82
C TRP A 41 13.50 2.21 -1.10
N ILE A 42 12.65 2.27 -0.08
CA ILE A 42 11.31 2.87 -0.20
C ILE A 42 11.41 4.38 -0.46
N GLU A 43 12.31 5.08 0.23
CA GLU A 43 12.57 6.51 0.02
C GLU A 43 13.09 6.78 -1.40
N MET A 44 14.05 5.98 -1.86
CA MET A 44 14.56 6.03 -3.22
C MET A 44 13.43 5.84 -4.25
N LEU A 45 12.49 4.92 -4.00
CA LEU A 45 11.31 4.73 -4.86
C LEU A 45 10.43 5.99 -4.88
N LEU A 46 10.23 6.66 -3.73
CA LEU A 46 9.46 7.90 -3.65
C LEU A 46 10.14 9.07 -4.38
N TRP A 47 11.47 9.12 -4.40
CA TRP A 47 12.24 10.12 -5.14
C TRP A 47 12.08 9.99 -6.66
N LEU A 48 11.76 8.80 -7.18
CA LEU A 48 11.47 8.61 -8.61
C LEU A 48 10.23 9.39 -9.09
N ARG A 49 9.47 10.02 -8.20
CA ARG A 49 8.41 10.99 -8.55
C ARG A 49 8.90 12.18 -9.38
N LEU A 50 10.21 12.41 -9.48
CA LEU A 50 10.77 13.38 -10.43
C LEU A 50 10.42 13.04 -11.89
N PHE A 51 10.27 11.75 -12.22
CA PHE A 51 9.91 11.29 -13.56
C PHE A 51 8.38 11.22 -13.71
N SER A 52 7.83 11.84 -14.76
CA SER A 52 6.37 12.01 -14.91
C SER A 52 5.58 10.70 -14.93
N GLY A 53 6.09 9.66 -15.60
CA GLY A 53 5.42 8.36 -15.66
C GLY A 53 5.36 7.68 -14.29
N ILE A 54 6.46 7.73 -13.54
CA ILE A 54 6.56 7.10 -12.22
C ILE A 54 5.78 7.91 -11.17
N ALA A 55 5.76 9.23 -11.29
CA ALA A 55 5.02 10.12 -10.40
C ALA A 55 3.52 9.83 -10.37
N ILE A 56 2.92 9.56 -11.54
CA ILE A 56 1.51 9.19 -11.65
C ILE A 56 1.24 7.89 -10.88
N ASN A 57 2.09 6.88 -11.04
CA ASN A 57 1.94 5.60 -10.38
C ASN A 57 2.08 5.74 -8.85
N ILE A 58 3.04 6.53 -8.37
CA ILE A 58 3.21 6.82 -6.93
C ILE A 58 1.98 7.55 -6.38
N TYR A 59 1.42 8.52 -7.11
CA TYR A 59 0.21 9.22 -6.71
C TYR A 59 -0.99 8.26 -6.62
N ILE A 60 -1.20 7.43 -7.64
CA ILE A 60 -2.28 6.43 -7.68
C ILE A 60 -2.13 5.46 -6.50
N PHE A 61 -0.93 4.93 -6.28
CA PHE A 61 -0.65 4.03 -5.17
C PHE A 61 -0.95 4.67 -3.81
N GLY A 62 -0.50 5.90 -3.58
CA GLY A 62 -0.78 6.64 -2.35
C GLY A 62 -2.27 6.91 -2.13
N SER A 63 -3.03 7.13 -3.21
CA SER A 63 -4.49 7.28 -3.14
C SER A 63 -5.17 5.98 -2.74
N ILE A 64 -4.79 4.85 -3.37
CA ILE A 64 -5.30 3.52 -3.04
C ILE A 64 -5.00 3.16 -1.58
N LEU A 65 -3.77 3.41 -1.12
CA LEU A 65 -3.37 3.16 0.27
C LEU A 65 -4.27 3.88 1.27
N LYS A 66 -4.65 5.13 1.02
CA LYS A 66 -5.53 5.88 1.94
C LYS A 66 -6.92 5.25 2.03
N ILE A 67 -7.43 4.71 0.93
CA ILE A 67 -8.77 4.11 0.86
C ILE A 67 -8.78 2.72 1.50
N ILE A 68 -7.72 1.94 1.33
CA ILE A 68 -7.64 0.54 1.77
C ILE A 68 -7.25 0.36 3.25
N ILE A 69 -6.58 1.32 3.88
CA ILE A 69 -6.19 1.25 5.31
C ILE A 69 -7.35 0.87 6.26
N PRO A 70 -8.54 1.51 6.22
CA PRO A 70 -9.65 1.12 7.10
C PRO A 70 -10.13 -0.31 6.84
N PHE A 71 -10.06 -0.76 5.58
CA PHE A 71 -10.39 -2.13 5.21
C PHE A 71 -9.38 -3.14 5.76
N PHE A 72 -8.08 -2.83 5.71
CA PHE A 72 -7.05 -3.66 6.33
C PHE A 72 -7.23 -3.78 7.83
N ALA A 73 -7.60 -2.69 8.53
CA ALA A 73 -7.89 -2.76 9.96
C ALA A 73 -9.06 -3.72 10.25
N PHE A 74 -10.12 -3.68 9.43
CA PHE A 74 -11.22 -4.63 9.51
C PHE A 74 -10.77 -6.09 9.26
N MET A 75 -9.93 -6.33 8.25
CA MET A 75 -9.37 -7.67 8.01
C MET A 75 -8.54 -8.17 9.19
N ILE A 76 -7.68 -7.33 9.78
CA ILE A 76 -6.83 -7.71 10.93
C ILE A 76 -7.71 -8.15 12.10
N VAL A 77 -8.78 -7.42 12.41
CA VAL A 77 -9.70 -7.79 13.49
C VAL A 77 -10.32 -9.18 13.25
N LEU A 78 -10.74 -9.46 12.01
CA LEU A 78 -11.27 -10.78 11.66
C LEU A 78 -10.20 -11.88 11.76
N THR A 79 -9.00 -11.65 11.25
CA THR A 79 -7.88 -12.58 11.33
C THR A 79 -7.51 -12.90 12.78
N VAL A 80 -7.46 -11.87 13.65
CA VAL A 80 -7.23 -12.06 15.09
C VAL A 80 -8.35 -12.89 15.72
N GLY A 81 -9.62 -12.65 15.34
CA GLY A 81 -10.75 -13.43 15.80
C GLY A 81 -10.66 -14.91 15.43
N PHE A 82 -10.34 -15.23 14.17
CA PHE A 82 -10.14 -16.61 13.72
C PHE A 82 -8.92 -17.27 14.38
N GLY A 83 -7.80 -16.55 14.48
CA GLY A 83 -6.59 -17.04 15.15
C GLY A 83 -6.84 -17.35 16.62
N HIS A 84 -7.47 -16.44 17.35
CA HIS A 84 -7.82 -16.68 18.75
C HIS A 84 -8.81 -17.83 18.93
N SER A 85 -9.79 -17.98 18.02
CA SER A 85 -10.70 -19.13 18.03
C SER A 85 -9.97 -20.46 17.83
N MET A 86 -8.97 -20.50 16.94
CA MET A 86 -8.16 -21.70 16.73
C MET A 86 -7.23 -21.98 17.90
N PHE A 87 -6.63 -20.94 18.51
CA PHE A 87 -5.85 -21.08 19.74
C PHE A 87 -6.65 -21.77 20.86
N ILE A 88 -7.90 -21.35 21.09
CA ILE A 88 -8.76 -21.99 22.10
C ILE A 88 -9.06 -23.45 21.72
N LEU A 89 -9.33 -23.72 20.45
CA LEU A 89 -9.63 -25.08 19.97
C LEU A 89 -8.46 -26.03 20.14
N PHE A 90 -7.24 -25.56 19.82
CA PHE A 90 -6.00 -26.33 19.96
C PHE A 90 -5.43 -26.34 21.38
N GLY A 91 -5.93 -25.49 22.28
CA GLY A 91 -5.45 -25.41 23.67
C GLY A 91 -5.84 -26.61 24.55
N TYR A 92 -6.81 -27.42 24.12
CA TYR A 92 -7.27 -28.61 24.87
C TYR A 92 -7.45 -29.84 23.96
N PRO A 93 -6.40 -30.31 23.26
CA PRO A 93 -6.54 -31.30 22.19
C PRO A 93 -7.09 -32.64 22.70
N SER A 94 -6.75 -33.04 23.93
CA SER A 94 -7.23 -34.29 24.55
C SER A 94 -8.72 -34.28 24.90
N LEU A 95 -9.33 -33.11 25.13
CA LEU A 95 -10.77 -33.01 25.43
C LEU A 95 -11.64 -33.17 24.17
N VAL A 96 -11.09 -32.79 23.01
CA VAL A 96 -11.78 -32.78 21.72
C VAL A 96 -11.28 -33.87 20.76
N ASN A 97 -10.40 -34.77 21.22
CA ASN A 97 -9.74 -35.79 20.40
C ASN A 97 -9.07 -35.20 19.14
N LEU A 98 -8.43 -34.05 19.30
CA LEU A 98 -7.80 -33.29 18.23
C LEU A 98 -6.37 -33.77 17.98
N HIS A 99 -6.23 -35.04 17.60
CA HIS A 99 -4.93 -35.64 17.28
C HIS A 99 -4.76 -35.77 15.76
N PRO A 100 -3.62 -35.34 15.20
CA PRO A 100 -3.33 -35.57 13.79
C PRO A 100 -3.15 -37.07 13.54
N SER A 101 -3.62 -37.52 12.37
CA SER A 101 -3.39 -38.89 11.91
C SER A 101 -1.90 -39.04 11.59
N VAL A 102 -1.20 -39.92 12.32
CA VAL A 102 0.23 -40.19 12.12
C VAL A 102 0.43 -41.38 11.18
N SER A 103 1.15 -41.18 10.10
CA SER A 103 1.55 -42.26 9.18
C SER A 103 2.44 -43.26 9.92
N THR A 104 2.11 -44.55 9.85
CA THR A 104 3.02 -45.62 10.28
C THR A 104 3.42 -46.44 9.07
N TYR A 105 4.72 -46.49 8.80
CA TYR A 105 5.29 -47.29 7.72
C TYR A 105 5.97 -48.53 8.31
N THR A 106 5.55 -49.71 7.87
CA THR A 106 6.18 -50.98 8.25
C THR A 106 7.17 -51.41 7.17
N LEU A 107 8.45 -51.44 7.50
CA LEU A 107 9.50 -51.95 6.63
C LEU A 107 9.84 -53.38 7.05
N ASN A 108 9.54 -54.34 6.19
CA ASN A 108 9.80 -55.76 6.43
C ASN A 108 11.04 -56.19 5.62
N ASN A 109 12.12 -56.56 6.31
CA ASN A 109 13.35 -57.04 5.68
C ASN A 109 13.46 -58.59 5.66
N GLY A 110 12.32 -59.29 5.76
CA GLY A 110 12.23 -60.76 5.71
C GLY A 110 12.51 -61.47 7.05
N SER A 111 13.16 -60.80 8.02
CA SER A 111 13.43 -61.36 9.36
C SER A 111 12.83 -60.52 10.50
N GLU A 112 12.75 -59.20 10.34
CA GLU A 112 12.23 -58.27 11.35
C GLU A 112 11.36 -57.20 10.68
N ASN A 113 10.30 -56.79 11.39
CA ASN A 113 9.43 -55.70 10.99
C ASN A 113 9.85 -54.44 11.74
N PHE A 114 10.36 -53.44 11.02
CA PHE A 114 10.66 -52.12 11.57
C PHE A 114 9.45 -51.20 11.34
N THR A 115 8.86 -50.69 12.42
CA THR A 115 7.80 -49.68 12.36
C THR A 115 8.43 -48.28 12.46
N LEU A 116 8.31 -47.49 11.40
CA LEU A 116 8.65 -46.08 11.39
C LEU A 116 7.36 -45.27 11.52
N THR A 117 7.16 -44.64 12.67
CA THR A 117 6.13 -43.61 12.87
C THR A 117 6.69 -42.25 12.49
N GLU A 118 5.95 -41.54 11.65
CA GLU A 118 6.25 -40.13 11.34
C GLU A 118 6.07 -39.27 12.61
N THR A 119 6.80 -38.16 12.72
CA THR A 119 6.63 -37.23 13.84
C THR A 119 5.28 -36.53 13.73
N GLU A 120 4.57 -36.33 14.84
CA GLU A 120 3.37 -35.48 14.85
C GLU A 120 3.71 -34.09 14.32
N PRO A 121 2.89 -33.51 13.42
CA PRO A 121 3.12 -32.16 12.92
C PRO A 121 2.98 -31.15 14.07
N ASP A 122 3.90 -30.19 14.12
CA ASP A 122 3.86 -29.10 15.10
C ASP A 122 2.51 -28.36 15.01
N ASN A 123 1.96 -28.02 16.17
CA ASN A 123 0.72 -27.26 16.27
C ASN A 123 0.96 -25.80 15.82
N PRO A 124 0.37 -25.33 14.71
CA PRO A 124 0.58 -23.96 14.25
C PRO A 124 -0.14 -22.91 15.12
N PHE A 125 -0.97 -23.33 16.08
CA PHE A 125 -1.73 -22.47 16.99
C PHE A 125 -1.29 -22.61 18.45
N ASP A 126 -0.02 -22.94 18.71
CA ASP A 126 0.46 -23.23 20.06
C ASP A 126 0.52 -22.02 20.98
N THR A 127 0.92 -20.85 20.45
CA THR A 127 0.93 -19.59 21.21
C THR A 127 -0.10 -18.60 20.67
N PRO A 128 -0.57 -17.62 21.47
CA PRO A 128 -1.51 -16.61 20.98
C PRO A 128 -1.01 -15.82 19.77
N VAL A 129 0.31 -15.55 19.70
CA VAL A 129 0.92 -14.82 18.59
C VAL A 129 1.02 -15.70 17.36
N ASP A 130 1.50 -16.95 17.53
CA ASP A 130 1.60 -17.91 16.42
C ASP A 130 0.22 -18.23 15.86
N ALA A 131 -0.81 -18.29 16.71
CA ALA A 131 -2.17 -18.50 16.27
C ALA A 131 -2.71 -17.36 15.37
N ILE A 132 -2.38 -16.11 15.69
CA ILE A 132 -2.73 -14.96 14.86
C ILE A 132 -1.95 -14.99 13.54
N LEU A 133 -0.65 -15.31 13.60
CA LEU A 133 0.20 -15.43 12.41
C LEU A 133 -0.26 -16.57 11.49
N SER A 134 -0.56 -17.73 12.05
CA SER A 134 -1.14 -18.88 11.33
C SER A 134 -2.49 -18.53 10.73
N ALA A 135 -3.31 -17.73 11.41
CA ALA A 135 -4.56 -17.24 10.83
C ALA A 135 -4.34 -16.23 9.68
N TYR A 136 -3.26 -15.45 9.71
CA TYR A 136 -2.89 -14.61 8.58
C TYR A 136 -2.41 -15.44 7.38
N TYR A 137 -1.63 -16.50 7.64
CA TYR A 137 -1.17 -17.47 6.63
C TYR A 137 -2.18 -18.61 6.41
N TRP A 138 -3.48 -18.36 6.59
CA TRP A 138 -4.52 -19.40 6.55
C TRP A 138 -4.45 -20.31 5.33
N ASN A 139 -4.17 -19.73 4.16
CA ASN A 139 -4.15 -20.44 2.88
C ASN A 139 -3.02 -21.49 2.76
N THR A 140 -2.00 -21.45 3.62
CA THR A 140 -0.90 -22.43 3.61
C THR A 140 -1.11 -23.57 4.59
N LEU A 141 -2.12 -23.50 5.46
CA LEU A 141 -2.38 -24.52 6.47
C LEU A 141 -3.15 -25.70 5.87
N ASN A 142 -2.71 -26.91 6.23
CA ASN A 142 -3.37 -28.14 5.84
C ASN A 142 -3.92 -28.86 7.07
N PHE A 143 -5.25 -28.92 7.16
CA PHE A 143 -5.95 -29.65 8.23
C PHE A 143 -6.41 -31.05 7.82
N GLY A 144 -5.96 -31.56 6.66
CA GLY A 144 -6.39 -32.85 6.11
C GLY A 144 -6.12 -34.04 7.04
N ASN A 145 -5.06 -33.97 7.84
CA ASN A 145 -4.66 -35.04 8.76
C ASN A 145 -5.49 -35.08 10.05
N TYR A 146 -6.30 -34.06 10.33
CA TYR A 146 -7.13 -34.00 11.54
C TYR A 146 -8.51 -34.57 11.26
N ASP A 147 -8.93 -35.56 12.04
CA ASP A 147 -10.28 -36.14 11.93
C ASP A 147 -11.29 -35.53 12.91
N TYR A 148 -11.32 -34.20 12.97
CA TYR A 148 -12.26 -33.46 13.83
C TYR A 148 -13.20 -32.59 12.98
N TRP A 149 -14.49 -32.92 12.96
CA TRP A 149 -15.46 -32.24 12.09
C TRP A 149 -15.64 -30.74 12.39
N PRO A 150 -15.66 -30.26 13.66
CA PRO A 150 -15.79 -28.83 13.95
C PRO A 150 -14.57 -28.04 13.48
N LEU A 151 -13.37 -28.61 13.54
CA LEU A 151 -12.16 -28.01 12.95
C LEU A 151 -12.34 -27.85 11.45
N LYS A 152 -12.78 -28.91 10.74
CA LYS A 152 -13.05 -28.85 9.29
C LYS A 152 -14.09 -27.78 8.94
N LEU A 153 -15.14 -27.65 9.74
CA LEU A 153 -16.18 -26.62 9.58
C LEU A 153 -15.63 -25.20 9.77
N LEU A 154 -14.92 -24.95 10.88
CA LEU A 154 -14.32 -23.64 11.15
C LEU A 154 -13.29 -23.28 10.08
N ALA A 155 -12.50 -24.25 9.63
CA ALA A 155 -11.52 -24.05 8.57
C ALA A 155 -12.17 -23.73 7.21
N PHE A 156 -13.29 -24.36 6.90
CA PHE A 156 -14.09 -24.04 5.72
C PHE A 156 -14.67 -22.62 5.80
N LEU A 157 -15.23 -22.23 6.95
CA LEU A 157 -15.75 -20.88 7.17
C LEU A 157 -14.65 -19.82 7.07
N ALA A 158 -13.48 -20.07 7.65
CA ALA A 158 -12.32 -19.19 7.55
C ALA A 158 -11.86 -19.02 6.10
N ASN A 159 -11.79 -20.10 5.32
CA ASN A 159 -11.48 -20.03 3.88
C ASN A 159 -12.50 -19.20 3.10
N ILE A 160 -13.80 -19.40 3.34
CA ILE A 160 -14.83 -18.59 2.68
C ILE A 160 -14.70 -17.12 3.06
N ILE A 161 -14.57 -16.81 4.35
CA ILE A 161 -14.60 -15.42 4.81
C ILE A 161 -13.28 -14.74 4.49
N LEU A 162 -12.15 -15.24 5.01
CA LEU A 162 -10.85 -14.59 4.91
C LEU A 162 -10.30 -14.63 3.48
N VAL A 163 -10.34 -15.80 2.82
CA VAL A 163 -9.74 -15.95 1.50
C VAL A 163 -10.71 -15.54 0.41
N LEU A 164 -11.93 -16.08 0.39
CA LEU A 164 -12.84 -15.82 -0.72
C LEU A 164 -13.52 -14.45 -0.61
N VAL A 165 -14.09 -14.07 0.54
CA VAL A 165 -14.85 -12.82 0.65
C VAL A 165 -13.93 -11.61 0.80
N LEU A 166 -13.04 -11.61 1.81
CA LEU A 166 -12.22 -10.43 2.10
C LEU A 166 -11.24 -10.11 0.97
N LEU A 167 -10.60 -11.13 0.37
CA LEU A 167 -9.68 -10.90 -0.74
C LEU A 167 -10.40 -10.42 -2.00
N ASN A 168 -11.58 -10.93 -2.32
CA ASN A 168 -12.34 -10.40 -3.46
C ASN A 168 -12.84 -8.98 -3.20
N MET A 169 -13.23 -8.67 -1.96
CA MET A 169 -13.68 -7.34 -1.59
C MET A 169 -12.53 -6.32 -1.61
N ILE A 170 -11.31 -6.69 -1.17
CA ILE A 170 -10.15 -5.80 -1.25
C ILE A 170 -9.75 -5.53 -2.69
N ILE A 171 -9.78 -6.55 -3.56
CA ILE A 171 -9.50 -6.40 -4.99
C ILE A 171 -10.51 -5.44 -5.63
N ALA A 172 -11.80 -5.60 -5.34
CA ALA A 172 -12.84 -4.71 -5.85
C ALA A 172 -12.64 -3.26 -5.37
N LEU A 173 -12.35 -3.07 -4.09
CA LEU A 173 -12.06 -1.77 -3.50
C LEU A 173 -10.82 -1.11 -4.12
N MET A 174 -9.75 -1.88 -4.31
CA MET A 174 -8.52 -1.41 -4.97
C MET A 174 -8.77 -1.01 -6.42
N ASN A 175 -9.59 -1.76 -7.15
CA ASN A 175 -9.93 -1.46 -8.53
C ASN A 175 -10.73 -0.15 -8.67
N ASP A 176 -11.72 0.05 -7.81
CA ASP A 176 -12.50 1.30 -7.79
C ASP A 176 -11.61 2.50 -7.41
N ALA A 177 -10.81 2.35 -6.35
CA ALA A 177 -9.84 3.35 -5.92
C ALA A 177 -8.81 3.69 -7.03
N PHE A 178 -8.33 2.69 -7.77
CA PHE A 178 -7.42 2.87 -8.89
C PHE A 178 -8.07 3.68 -10.02
N ASN A 179 -9.30 3.35 -10.41
CA ASN A 179 -10.00 4.05 -11.48
C ASN A 179 -10.24 5.52 -11.12
N LYS A 180 -10.69 5.79 -9.90
CA LYS A 180 -10.85 7.15 -9.39
C LYS A 180 -9.52 7.92 -9.36
N ALA A 181 -8.46 7.31 -8.83
CA ALA A 181 -7.15 7.94 -8.77
C ALA A 181 -6.52 8.18 -10.15
N LYS A 182 -6.85 7.34 -11.15
CA LYS A 182 -6.41 7.52 -12.54
C LYS A 182 -7.12 8.68 -13.22
N GLU A 183 -8.42 8.86 -12.97
CA GLU A 183 -9.20 9.99 -13.48
C GLU A 183 -8.68 11.31 -12.87
N ASP A 184 -8.49 11.34 -11.55
CA ASP A 184 -7.97 12.50 -10.82
C ASP A 184 -6.46 12.75 -11.07
N GLY A 185 -5.71 11.69 -11.38
CA GLY A 185 -4.24 11.69 -11.39
C GLY A 185 -3.60 12.57 -12.45
N ARG A 186 -4.26 12.81 -13.59
CA ARG A 186 -3.75 13.76 -14.60
C ARG A 186 -3.77 15.20 -14.07
N HIS A 187 -4.85 15.57 -13.39
CA HIS A 187 -4.97 16.88 -12.76
C HIS A 187 -4.08 16.99 -11.53
N GLY A 188 -4.06 15.97 -10.67
CA GLY A 188 -3.19 15.89 -9.50
C GLY A 188 -1.71 16.00 -9.84
N LEU A 189 -1.26 15.35 -10.92
CA LEU A 189 0.11 15.48 -11.41
C LEU A 189 0.45 16.90 -11.83
N SER A 190 -0.43 17.56 -12.59
CA SER A 190 -0.17 18.94 -13.04
C SER A 190 -0.06 19.91 -11.87
N ILE A 191 -0.91 19.76 -10.85
CA ILE A 191 -0.85 20.56 -9.62
C ILE A 191 0.46 20.28 -8.89
N PHE A 192 0.77 19.01 -8.63
CA PHE A 192 2.00 18.62 -7.92
C PHE A 192 3.27 19.13 -8.62
N ARG A 193 3.32 19.07 -9.96
CA ARG A 193 4.45 19.62 -10.72
C ARG A 193 4.53 21.15 -10.63
N SER A 194 3.39 21.84 -10.64
CA SER A 194 3.36 23.30 -10.49
C SER A 194 3.86 23.73 -9.11
N GLU A 195 3.53 22.98 -8.06
CA GLU A 195 4.01 23.23 -6.70
C GLU A 195 5.52 22.99 -6.58
N LEU A 196 6.03 21.86 -7.11
CA LEU A 196 7.47 21.59 -7.12
C LEU A 196 8.29 22.66 -7.87
N ILE A 197 7.80 23.08 -9.04
CA ILE A 197 8.47 24.13 -9.83
C ILE A 197 8.43 25.45 -9.06
N TYR A 198 7.28 25.80 -8.49
CA TYR A 198 7.11 27.01 -7.68
C TYR A 198 8.04 27.03 -6.47
N ASP A 199 8.13 25.94 -5.72
CA ASP A 199 9.00 25.85 -4.54
C ASP A 199 10.48 25.92 -4.93
N TYR A 200 10.86 25.25 -6.02
CA TYR A 200 12.22 25.36 -6.57
C TYR A 200 12.54 26.79 -7.01
N GLU A 201 11.65 27.42 -7.78
CA GLU A 201 11.82 28.80 -8.24
C GLU A 201 11.88 29.77 -7.06
N LYS A 202 11.05 29.60 -6.03
CA LYS A 202 11.07 30.44 -4.82
C LYS A 202 12.40 30.34 -4.07
N LEU A 203 12.95 29.13 -3.92
CA LEU A 203 14.24 28.92 -3.27
C LEU A 203 15.40 29.47 -4.13
N TYR A 204 15.38 29.19 -5.43
CA TYR A 204 16.45 29.60 -6.34
C TYR A 204 16.45 31.11 -6.65
N SER A 205 15.27 31.73 -6.76
CA SER A 205 15.13 33.18 -6.96
C SER A 205 15.49 34.00 -5.72
N ALA A 206 15.40 33.41 -4.53
CA ALA A 206 15.89 34.04 -3.30
C ALA A 206 17.43 34.13 -3.28
N ASP A 207 18.11 33.12 -3.83
CA ASP A 207 19.58 33.01 -3.79
C ASP A 207 20.27 33.63 -5.02
N SER A 208 19.57 33.71 -6.16
CA SER A 208 20.11 34.24 -7.42
C SER A 208 19.39 35.51 -7.87
N HIS A 209 20.11 36.63 -7.98
CA HIS A 209 19.59 37.92 -8.47
C HIS A 209 19.31 37.95 -9.99
N LYS A 210 19.11 36.78 -10.62
CA LYS A 210 18.83 36.68 -12.06
C LYS A 210 17.62 35.77 -12.28
N PRO A 211 16.44 36.32 -12.63
CA PRO A 211 15.35 35.48 -13.11
C PRO A 211 15.80 34.76 -14.38
N LEU A 212 15.78 33.42 -14.35
CA LEU A 212 16.32 32.59 -15.43
C LEU A 212 15.51 32.70 -16.74
N GLN A 213 14.32 33.30 -16.74
CA GLN A 213 13.52 33.52 -17.95
C GLN A 213 12.61 34.74 -17.82
N THR A 214 12.73 35.67 -18.78
CA THR A 214 11.71 36.66 -19.12
C THR A 214 10.55 35.94 -19.79
N SER A 215 9.41 35.79 -19.10
CA SER A 215 8.25 35.09 -19.65
C SER A 215 7.70 35.83 -20.89
N LYS A 216 7.77 35.19 -22.06
CA LYS A 216 7.06 35.64 -23.28
C LYS A 216 5.55 35.36 -23.25
N TYR A 217 5.04 34.73 -22.20
CA TYR A 217 3.66 34.29 -22.09
C TYR A 217 3.02 34.85 -20.83
N ILE A 218 1.81 35.40 -20.98
CA ILE A 218 0.97 35.81 -19.86
C ILE A 218 0.18 34.56 -19.42
N CYS A 219 0.51 34.04 -18.24
CA CYS A 219 -0.21 32.92 -17.64
C CYS A 219 -1.30 33.43 -16.70
N PHE A 220 -2.55 33.03 -16.94
CA PHE A 220 -3.65 33.33 -16.03
C PHE A 220 -3.83 32.21 -15.00
N ARG A 221 -4.05 32.59 -13.75
CA ARG A 221 -4.37 31.65 -12.67
C ARG A 221 -5.67 30.92 -13.00
N ARG A 222 -5.61 29.59 -13.05
CA ARG A 222 -6.77 28.74 -13.40
C ARG A 222 -7.72 28.60 -12.23
N ASP A 223 -8.62 29.56 -12.06
CA ASP A 223 -9.81 29.39 -11.23
C ASP A 223 -10.95 28.87 -12.13
N SER A 224 -11.53 27.73 -11.75
CA SER A 224 -12.57 27.03 -12.54
C SER A 224 -13.83 27.87 -12.74
N ASN A 225 -14.24 28.62 -11.72
CA ASN A 225 -15.43 29.46 -11.78
C ASN A 225 -15.17 30.68 -12.66
N LEU A 226 -14.03 31.35 -12.45
CA LEU A 226 -13.62 32.47 -13.29
C LEU A 226 -13.44 32.05 -14.75
N MET A 227 -12.89 30.86 -15.02
CA MET A 227 -12.70 30.37 -16.40
C MET A 227 -14.04 30.09 -17.09
N LYS A 228 -15.03 29.53 -16.38
CA LYS A 228 -16.39 29.33 -16.92
C LYS A 228 -17.07 30.67 -17.21
N GLU A 229 -16.97 31.62 -16.30
CA GLU A 229 -17.50 32.97 -16.48
C GLU A 229 -16.85 33.65 -17.69
N TRP A 230 -15.51 33.58 -17.80
CA TRP A 230 -14.75 34.12 -18.92
C TRP A 230 -15.12 33.47 -20.25
N LEU A 231 -15.28 32.15 -20.30
CA LEU A 231 -15.72 31.45 -21.51
C LEU A 231 -17.10 31.94 -21.95
N SER A 232 -18.06 32.00 -21.02
CA SER A 232 -19.43 32.45 -21.31
C SER A 232 -19.44 33.88 -21.87
N LYS A 233 -18.66 34.77 -21.26
CA LYS A 233 -18.53 36.17 -21.66
C LYS A 233 -17.80 36.29 -22.99
N SER A 234 -16.80 35.45 -23.25
CA SER A 234 -16.12 35.40 -24.55
C SER A 234 -17.04 34.94 -25.67
N GLU A 235 -17.96 34.00 -25.42
CA GLU A 235 -18.93 33.54 -26.40
C GLU A 235 -19.99 34.61 -26.69
N GLU A 236 -20.44 35.33 -25.66
CA GLU A 236 -21.32 36.50 -25.81
C GLU A 236 -20.67 37.58 -26.65
N ILE A 237 -19.42 37.92 -26.34
CA ILE A 237 -18.60 38.89 -27.08
C ILE A 237 -18.28 38.39 -28.51
N ARG A 238 -18.12 37.08 -28.73
CA ARG A 238 -17.90 36.51 -30.08
C ARG A 238 -19.15 36.59 -30.95
N LYS A 239 -20.34 36.49 -30.35
CA LYS A 239 -21.64 36.68 -31.03
C LYS A 239 -21.86 38.14 -31.42
N ASN A 240 -21.47 39.08 -30.56
CA ASN A 240 -21.47 40.50 -30.88
C ASN A 240 -20.16 40.88 -31.58
N LYS A 241 -20.12 40.81 -32.93
CA LYS A 241 -18.96 41.18 -33.75
C LYS A 241 -18.26 42.45 -33.21
N LEU A 242 -17.14 42.25 -32.52
CA LEU A 242 -16.34 43.26 -31.79
C LEU A 242 -15.92 44.46 -32.65
N TYR A 243 -16.00 44.32 -33.97
CA TYR A 243 -15.58 45.32 -34.95
C TYR A 243 -16.65 45.60 -36.02
N SER A 244 -17.93 45.42 -35.69
CA SER A 244 -19.03 45.80 -36.60
C SER A 244 -18.98 47.29 -36.97
N TRP A 245 -18.70 48.18 -36.00
CA TRP A 245 -18.55 49.61 -36.30
C TRP A 245 -17.40 49.91 -37.26
N PHE A 246 -16.31 49.13 -37.19
CA PHE A 246 -15.05 49.47 -37.90
C PHE A 246 -15.20 49.29 -39.40
N ASN A 247 -15.98 48.29 -39.82
CA ASN A 247 -16.28 48.08 -41.23
C ASN A 247 -17.26 49.12 -41.79
N GLU A 248 -18.20 49.65 -41.01
CA GLU A 248 -19.11 50.71 -41.47
C GLU A 248 -18.37 52.01 -41.80
N SER A 249 -17.28 52.31 -41.08
CA SER A 249 -16.45 53.50 -41.33
C SER A 249 -15.54 53.41 -42.58
N LEU A 250 -15.31 52.20 -43.10
CA LEU A 250 -14.51 51.96 -44.30
C LEU A 250 -15.35 51.88 -45.58
N SER A 251 -16.66 51.64 -45.46
CA SER A 251 -17.59 51.59 -46.60
C SER A 251 -18.18 52.95 -47.00
N SER A 252 -17.86 54.03 -46.28
CA SER A 252 -18.37 55.39 -46.56
C SER A 252 -17.34 56.34 -47.17
N LYS A 253 -16.39 55.83 -47.97
CA LYS A 253 -15.44 56.66 -48.74
C LYS A 253 -15.48 56.31 -50.23
#